data_AF-A0AAV8QSP6-F1
#
_entry.id   AF-A0AAV8QSP6-F1
#
_cell.length_a   1.000
_cell.length_b   1.000
_cell.length_c   1.000
_cell.angle_alpha   90.00
_cell.angle_beta   90.00
_cell.angle_gamma   90.00
#
_symmetry.space_group_name_H-M   'P 1'
#
loop_
_entity.id
_entity.type
_entity.pdbx_description
1 polymer ?
#
loop_
_entity_poly.entity_id
_entity_poly.type
_entity_poly.pdbx_seq_one_letter_code
_entity_poly.pdbx_strand_id
1 'polypeptide(L)'
;MEAAHLSPIFDRARYSCPGTGARRRCSGAQIESQMQRCPFTLGLGEPNLAGKPTLEYDLVVRPLALHALKRSPGGFKESRNHEDQALCTIHQILESSWLFAARQLLARIERRLQGKGWAQAASDCWVLERVWKLLSEAEDLHMLMDPDDFLQLKSKLVIATDSDAYCFRSAALVQVMSSCKDLKQMVPWILGVEADPNGGPRVQDAAMRLFHGRRRGDGDNPGKIDLLQALQAVEVALRRFFFAHRQLVAAVMGSLKASGNQAVYVPSEALDSASQLFLEPPYFTRLDAAKTFLGDFWQQQEAKRR
;
A
#
# COMPACT_ATOMS: atom_id res chain seq x y z
N MET A 1 38.83 -24.81 -32.43
CA MET A 1 38.15 -24.25 -33.62
C MET A 1 36.70 -24.65 -33.47
N GLU A 2 35.74 -23.79 -33.18
CA GLU A 2 35.51 -22.44 -33.68
C GLU A 2 34.59 -21.76 -32.64
N ALA A 3 35.07 -20.71 -31.98
CA ALA A 3 34.28 -19.89 -31.07
C ALA A 3 34.31 -18.48 -31.65
N ALA A 4 33.21 -18.08 -32.31
CA ALA A 4 33.07 -16.76 -32.88
C ALA A 4 31.74 -16.14 -32.45
N HIS A 5 31.87 -14.92 -31.91
CA HIS A 5 30.86 -13.88 -31.78
C HIS A 5 29.72 -14.03 -30.78
N LEU A 6 29.99 -13.67 -29.52
CA LEU A 6 29.09 -12.84 -28.72
C LEU A 6 29.92 -11.86 -27.87
N SER A 7 30.20 -10.69 -28.44
CA SER A 7 30.67 -9.49 -27.73
C SER A 7 29.46 -8.55 -27.46
N PRO A 8 29.55 -7.60 -26.52
CA PRO A 8 28.52 -7.35 -25.51
C PRO A 8 27.42 -6.39 -25.97
N ILE A 9 26.17 -6.76 -25.71
CA ILE A 9 24.98 -5.92 -25.88
C ILE A 9 24.82 -5.02 -24.65
N PHE A 10 25.82 -4.19 -24.37
CA PHE A 10 25.71 -3.03 -23.49
C PHE A 10 26.06 -1.76 -24.27
N ASP A 11 25.46 -1.63 -25.45
CA ASP A 11 25.50 -0.37 -26.18
C ASP A 11 24.43 0.56 -25.58
N ARG A 12 24.87 1.36 -24.59
CA ARG A 12 24.24 2.60 -24.08
C ARG A 12 22.72 2.67 -24.29
N ALA A 13 21.94 2.22 -23.31
CA ALA A 13 20.53 2.59 -23.20
C ALA A 13 20.40 4.13 -23.10
N ARG A 14 20.16 4.78 -24.23
CA ARG A 14 19.78 6.19 -24.33
C ARG A 14 18.30 6.27 -24.02
N TYR A 15 17.94 6.42 -22.75
CA TYR A 15 16.60 6.87 -22.40
C TYR A 15 16.49 8.37 -22.73
N SER A 16 15.77 8.67 -23.81
CA SER A 16 15.42 10.04 -24.20
C SER A 16 14.03 10.36 -23.67
N CYS A 17 13.92 11.25 -22.68
CA CYS A 17 12.66 11.95 -22.41
C CYS A 17 12.57 13.15 -23.37
N PRO A 18 11.46 13.35 -24.09
CA PRO A 18 11.29 14.54 -24.92
C PRO A 18 10.95 15.74 -24.02
N GLY A 19 11.70 16.84 -24.15
CA GLY A 19 11.17 18.17 -23.76
C GLY A 19 12.01 19.09 -22.89
N THR A 20 13.18 18.71 -22.35
CA THR A 20 14.03 19.67 -21.62
C THR A 20 15.52 19.51 -21.97
N GLY A 21 16.10 20.58 -22.52
CA GLY A 21 17.48 20.64 -23.03
C GLY A 21 18.60 20.60 -21.98
N ALA A 22 18.37 20.02 -20.81
CA ALA A 22 19.38 19.89 -19.75
C ALA A 22 19.56 18.42 -19.36
N ARG A 23 20.48 17.74 -20.05
CA ARG A 23 20.92 16.38 -19.69
C ARG A 23 21.69 16.39 -18.37
N ARG A 24 21.02 16.18 -17.23
CA ARG A 24 21.71 15.63 -16.04
C ARG A 24 21.85 14.13 -16.22
N ARG A 25 22.97 13.70 -16.81
CA ARG A 25 23.40 12.30 -16.81
C ARG A 25 23.97 11.98 -15.44
N CYS A 26 23.33 11.13 -14.65
CA CYS A 26 24.03 10.42 -13.59
C CYS A 26 25.00 9.46 -14.28
N SER A 27 26.31 9.65 -14.11
CA SER A 27 27.29 8.69 -14.62
C SER A 27 27.24 7.41 -13.78
N GLY A 28 27.48 6.24 -14.39
CA GLY A 28 27.56 4.97 -13.64
C GLY A 28 28.55 5.05 -12.46
N ALA A 29 29.64 5.81 -12.64
CA ALA A 29 30.61 6.12 -11.59
C ALA A 29 30.03 6.92 -10.40
N GLN A 30 29.07 7.82 -10.61
CA GLN A 30 28.41 8.53 -9.51
C GLN A 30 27.54 7.60 -8.68
N ILE A 31 26.82 6.67 -9.33
CA ILE A 31 26.00 5.67 -8.63
C ILE A 31 26.91 4.73 -7.83
N GLU A 32 28.00 4.25 -8.43
CA GLU A 32 28.97 3.40 -7.74
C GLU A 32 29.67 4.09 -6.56
N SER A 33 29.98 5.38 -6.68
CA SER A 33 30.51 6.18 -5.57
C SER A 33 29.54 6.26 -4.39
N GLN A 34 28.22 6.31 -4.63
CA GLN A 34 27.21 6.28 -3.56
C GLN A 34 27.05 4.88 -2.94
N MET A 35 27.44 3.84 -3.67
CA MET A 35 27.39 2.44 -3.24
C MET A 35 28.66 1.95 -2.52
N GLN A 36 29.60 2.85 -2.19
CA GLN A 36 30.83 2.47 -1.48
C GLN A 36 30.57 1.74 -0.14
N ARG A 37 29.48 2.06 0.55
CA ARG A 37 29.08 1.40 1.81
C ARG A 37 28.27 0.13 1.61
N CYS A 38 27.84 -0.17 0.39
CA CYS A 38 27.09 -1.38 0.09
C CYS A 38 28.03 -2.60 -0.01
N PRO A 39 27.59 -3.79 0.42
CA PRO A 39 28.37 -5.02 0.28
C PRO A 39 28.44 -5.54 -1.17
N PHE A 40 27.73 -4.91 -2.11
CA PHE A 40 27.67 -5.26 -3.53
C PHE A 40 27.77 -4.01 -4.42
N THR A 41 28.03 -4.19 -5.71
CA THR A 41 27.99 -3.15 -6.76
C THR A 41 26.93 -3.48 -7.81
N LEU A 42 26.40 -2.49 -8.53
CA LEU A 42 25.46 -2.74 -9.64
C LEU A 42 26.15 -3.08 -10.97
N GLY A 43 27.49 -2.95 -11.04
CA GLY A 43 28.25 -3.22 -12.27
C GLY A 43 27.94 -2.24 -13.39
N LEU A 44 27.57 -1.00 -13.04
CA LEU A 44 27.14 0.04 -13.99
C LEU A 44 28.28 1.00 -14.40
N GLY A 45 29.50 0.78 -13.89
CA GLY A 45 30.69 1.58 -14.15
C GLY A 45 31.96 0.74 -14.42
N GLU A 46 33.11 1.41 -14.37
CA GLU A 46 34.45 0.80 -14.59
C GLU A 46 34.71 -0.40 -13.66
N PRO A 47 35.67 -1.30 -13.99
CA PRO A 47 35.85 -2.56 -13.27
C PRO A 47 35.88 -2.34 -11.76
N ASN A 48 35.02 -3.05 -11.04
CA ASN A 48 34.84 -2.97 -9.60
C ASN A 48 36.17 -3.21 -8.86
N LEU A 49 36.93 -2.13 -8.64
CA LEU A 49 38.27 -2.17 -8.05
C LEU A 49 38.26 -2.71 -6.60
N ALA A 50 37.09 -2.69 -5.95
CA ALA A 50 36.90 -3.20 -4.60
C ALA A 50 36.60 -4.71 -4.54
N GLY A 51 36.48 -5.40 -5.69
CA GLY A 51 36.25 -6.85 -5.75
C GLY A 51 34.92 -7.31 -5.15
N LYS A 52 33.95 -6.39 -4.99
CA LYS A 52 32.63 -6.71 -4.41
C LYS A 52 31.83 -7.63 -5.35
N PRO A 53 30.91 -8.46 -4.84
CA PRO A 53 29.97 -9.16 -5.70
C PRO A 53 29.13 -8.16 -6.51
N THR A 54 28.96 -8.44 -7.80
CA THR A 54 28.10 -7.64 -8.69
C THR A 54 26.67 -8.15 -8.60
N LEU A 55 25.74 -7.26 -8.27
CA LEU A 55 24.30 -7.52 -8.31
C LEU A 55 23.81 -7.28 -9.74
N GLU A 56 23.48 -8.36 -10.44
CA GLU A 56 22.83 -8.26 -11.75
C GLU A 56 21.39 -7.79 -11.59
N TYR A 57 21.19 -6.48 -11.75
CA TYR A 57 19.89 -5.84 -11.57
C TYR A 57 18.79 -6.52 -12.40
N ASP A 58 19.10 -6.88 -13.65
CA ASP A 58 18.13 -7.51 -14.55
C ASP A 58 17.74 -8.94 -14.14
N LEU A 59 18.63 -9.69 -13.48
CA LEU A 59 18.28 -11.02 -12.96
C LEU A 59 17.41 -10.93 -11.71
N VAL A 60 17.62 -9.90 -10.89
CA VAL A 60 16.96 -9.72 -9.59
C VAL A 60 15.62 -9.02 -9.72
N VAL A 61 15.60 -7.84 -10.36
CA VAL A 61 14.39 -7.01 -10.52
C VAL A 61 13.59 -7.44 -11.74
N ARG A 62 14.23 -8.07 -12.73
CA ARG A 62 13.61 -8.57 -13.98
C ARG A 62 12.72 -7.53 -14.67
N PRO A 63 13.22 -6.29 -14.91
CA PRO A 63 12.41 -5.22 -15.48
C PRO A 63 11.91 -5.57 -16.88
N LEU A 64 12.70 -6.30 -17.68
CA LEU A 64 12.29 -6.75 -19.01
C LEU A 64 11.09 -7.71 -18.97
N ALA A 65 11.07 -8.62 -17.99
CA ALA A 65 9.95 -9.53 -17.79
C ALA A 65 8.68 -8.74 -17.42
N LEU A 66 8.80 -7.74 -16.54
CA LEU A 66 7.69 -6.86 -16.18
C LEU A 66 7.19 -6.05 -17.38
N HIS A 67 8.08 -5.46 -18.16
CA HIS A 67 7.73 -4.72 -19.38
C HIS A 67 7.07 -5.60 -20.43
N ALA A 68 7.49 -6.86 -20.58
CA ALA A 68 6.89 -7.81 -21.51
C ALA A 68 5.43 -8.17 -21.17
N LEU A 69 5.00 -7.97 -19.92
CA LEU A 69 3.62 -8.15 -19.48
C LEU A 69 2.69 -7.00 -19.89
N LYS A 70 3.21 -5.86 -20.37
CA LYS A 70 2.40 -4.78 -20.94
C LYS A 70 1.85 -5.20 -22.31
N ARG A 71 0.83 -6.06 -22.33
CA ARG A 71 0.07 -6.40 -23.53
C ARG A 71 -1.28 -5.68 -23.49
N SER A 72 -1.58 -4.92 -24.55
CA SER A 72 -2.89 -4.27 -24.69
C SER A 72 -4.00 -5.33 -24.74
N PRO A 73 -5.13 -5.14 -24.04
CA PRO A 73 -6.28 -6.02 -24.12
C PRO A 73 -6.77 -6.10 -25.58
N GLY A 74 -6.65 -7.29 -26.19
CA GLY A 74 -7.24 -7.56 -27.50
C GLY A 74 -6.28 -7.93 -28.62
N GLY A 75 -4.96 -7.83 -28.47
CA GLY A 75 -4.00 -8.32 -29.49
C GLY A 75 -4.11 -7.67 -30.89
N PHE A 76 -5.02 -6.72 -31.08
CA PHE A 76 -5.20 -5.99 -32.33
C PHE A 76 -4.11 -4.93 -32.46
N LYS A 77 -3.40 -4.98 -33.59
CA LYS A 77 -2.25 -4.13 -33.93
C LYS A 77 -2.57 -2.63 -34.13
N GLU A 78 -3.77 -2.15 -33.80
CA GLU A 78 -4.29 -0.94 -34.46
C GLU A 78 -4.86 0.19 -33.59
N SER A 79 -4.66 0.20 -32.29
CA SER A 79 -4.68 1.49 -31.58
C SER A 79 -3.53 1.59 -30.61
N ARG A 80 -2.54 2.41 -30.98
CA ARG A 80 -1.51 2.95 -30.09
C ARG A 80 -2.17 3.94 -29.11
N ASN A 81 -3.23 3.54 -28.42
CA ASN A 81 -3.86 4.41 -27.45
C ASN A 81 -2.91 4.50 -26.25
N HIS A 82 -2.41 5.71 -26.02
CA HIS A 82 -1.51 6.00 -24.91
C HIS A 82 -2.19 5.64 -23.58
N GLU A 83 -3.51 5.82 -23.53
CA GLU A 83 -4.34 5.55 -22.36
C GLU A 83 -4.48 4.04 -22.03
N ASP A 84 -4.47 3.15 -23.03
CA ASP A 84 -4.43 1.69 -22.80
C ASP A 84 -3.14 1.30 -22.06
N GLN A 85 -2.02 1.92 -22.44
CA GLN A 85 -0.72 1.68 -21.83
C GLN A 85 -0.64 2.29 -20.43
N ALA A 86 -1.24 3.48 -20.24
CA ALA A 86 -1.36 4.12 -18.93
C ALA A 86 -2.16 3.22 -17.96
N LEU A 87 -3.34 2.76 -18.37
CA LEU A 87 -4.19 1.88 -17.56
C LEU A 87 -3.46 0.58 -17.17
N CYS A 88 -2.84 -0.11 -18.14
CA CYS A 88 -2.08 -1.33 -17.88
C CYS A 88 -0.90 -1.06 -16.93
N THR A 89 -0.23 0.09 -17.07
CA THR A 89 0.90 0.46 -16.22
C THR A 89 0.45 0.76 -14.79
N ILE A 90 -0.65 1.50 -14.62
CA ILE A 90 -1.24 1.79 -13.31
C ILE A 90 -1.61 0.47 -12.62
N HIS A 91 -2.30 -0.44 -13.31
CA HIS A 91 -2.67 -1.74 -12.75
C HIS A 91 -1.47 -2.62 -12.43
N GLN A 92 -0.41 -2.61 -13.25
CA GLN A 92 0.83 -3.31 -12.92
C GLN A 92 1.49 -2.74 -11.66
N ILE A 93 1.49 -1.42 -11.46
CA ILE A 93 2.01 -0.78 -10.25
C ILE A 93 1.20 -1.22 -9.02
N LEU A 94 -0.12 -1.21 -9.13
CA LEU A 94 -1.02 -1.62 -8.04
C LEU A 94 -0.86 -3.13 -7.72
N GLU A 95 -1.10 -4.00 -8.70
CA GLU A 95 -1.16 -5.46 -8.57
C GLU A 95 0.21 -6.10 -8.33
N SER A 96 1.17 -5.80 -9.21
CA SER A 96 2.42 -6.55 -9.28
C SER A 96 3.43 -6.10 -8.23
N SER A 97 3.44 -4.82 -7.85
CA SER A 97 4.43 -4.30 -6.90
C SER A 97 3.88 -4.13 -5.49
N TRP A 98 2.80 -3.37 -5.32
CA TRP A 98 2.40 -2.89 -4.00
C TRP A 98 1.44 -3.84 -3.29
N LEU A 99 0.46 -4.42 -3.99
CA LEU A 99 -0.43 -5.43 -3.40
C LEU A 99 0.31 -6.72 -3.06
N PHE A 100 1.21 -7.17 -3.94
CA PHE A 100 2.08 -8.30 -3.60
C PHE A 100 2.95 -8.02 -2.37
N ALA A 101 3.59 -6.84 -2.29
CA ALA A 101 4.38 -6.45 -1.12
C ALA A 101 3.50 -6.37 0.15
N ALA A 102 2.30 -5.81 0.07
CA ALA A 102 1.35 -5.75 1.18
C ALA A 102 1.00 -7.13 1.72
N ARG A 103 0.75 -8.12 0.85
CA ARG A 103 0.50 -9.52 1.25
C ARG A 103 1.66 -10.11 2.04
N GLN A 104 2.89 -9.91 1.55
CA GLN A 104 4.09 -10.42 2.21
C GLN A 104 4.33 -9.70 3.57
N LEU A 105 4.04 -8.40 3.63
CA LEU A 105 4.09 -7.63 4.87
C LEU A 105 3.06 -8.12 5.89
N LEU A 106 1.82 -8.35 5.48
CA LEU A 106 0.75 -8.89 6.33
C LEU A 106 1.12 -10.24 6.94
N ALA A 107 1.61 -11.18 6.12
CA ALA A 107 2.10 -12.47 6.60
C ALA A 107 3.32 -12.34 7.54
N ARG A 108 4.12 -11.28 7.39
CA ARG A 108 5.25 -10.98 8.30
C ARG A 108 4.76 -10.38 9.62
N ILE A 109 3.78 -9.48 9.58
CA ILE A 109 3.13 -8.88 10.75
C ILE A 109 2.50 -10.00 11.60
N GLU A 110 1.73 -10.89 10.98
CA GLU A 110 1.07 -11.98 11.69
C GLU A 110 2.06 -12.88 12.44
N ARG A 111 3.15 -13.30 11.78
CA ARG A 111 4.22 -14.09 12.43
C ARG A 111 4.88 -13.34 13.59
N ARG A 112 5.09 -12.03 13.44
CA ARG A 112 5.65 -11.18 14.52
C ARG A 112 4.68 -11.01 15.69
N LEU A 113 3.38 -10.90 15.40
CA LEU A 113 2.33 -10.86 16.42
C LEU A 113 2.29 -12.17 17.20
N GLN A 114 2.26 -13.33 16.52
CA GLN A 114 2.30 -14.65 17.16
C GLN A 114 3.53 -14.82 18.06
N GLY A 115 4.69 -14.33 17.63
CA GLY A 115 5.92 -14.29 18.43
C GLY A 115 5.98 -13.20 19.50
N LYS A 116 4.90 -12.43 19.72
CA LYS A 116 4.82 -11.26 20.63
C LYS A 116 5.91 -10.20 20.37
N GLY A 117 6.43 -10.12 19.14
CA GLY A 117 7.41 -9.13 18.69
C GLY A 117 6.74 -7.79 18.36
N TRP A 118 6.21 -7.11 19.37
CA TRP A 118 5.34 -5.94 19.21
C TRP A 118 6.02 -4.78 18.47
N ALA A 119 7.28 -4.46 18.82
CA ALA A 119 8.01 -3.36 18.19
C ALA A 119 8.29 -3.63 16.70
N GLN A 120 8.68 -4.87 16.35
CA GLN A 120 8.90 -5.25 14.95
C GLN A 120 7.58 -5.29 14.19
N ALA A 121 6.49 -5.77 14.79
CA ALA A 121 5.16 -5.73 14.18
C ALA A 121 4.70 -4.28 13.93
N ALA A 122 4.93 -3.38 14.88
CA ALA A 122 4.63 -1.95 14.73
C ALA A 122 5.37 -1.35 13.53
N SER A 123 6.68 -1.61 13.40
CA SER A 123 7.48 -1.15 12.26
C SER A 123 6.94 -1.67 10.94
N ASP A 124 6.49 -2.92 10.86
CA ASP A 124 5.90 -3.47 9.64
C ASP A 124 4.53 -2.84 9.33
N CYS A 125 3.70 -2.59 10.35
CA CYS A 125 2.44 -1.88 10.18
C CYS A 125 2.67 -0.45 9.63
N TRP A 126 3.73 0.24 10.06
CA TRP A 126 4.11 1.53 9.49
C TRP A 126 4.46 1.44 8.00
N VAL A 127 5.20 0.39 7.60
CA VAL A 127 5.48 0.16 6.17
C VAL A 127 4.19 -0.15 5.41
N LEU A 128 3.31 -0.98 5.96
CA LEU A 128 2.01 -1.30 5.35
C LEU A 128 1.15 -0.04 5.16
N GLU A 129 1.14 0.88 6.13
CA GLU A 129 0.45 2.17 6.00
C GLU A 129 1.03 3.04 4.88
N ARG A 130 2.36 3.05 4.68
CA ARG A 130 2.98 3.72 3.53
C ARG A 130 2.57 3.07 2.21
N VAL A 131 2.48 1.74 2.16
CA VAL A 131 2.01 1.02 0.96
C VAL A 131 0.59 1.45 0.60
N TRP A 132 -0.32 1.55 1.57
CA TRP A 132 -1.69 2.02 1.31
C TRP A 132 -1.75 3.45 0.76
N LYS A 133 -0.89 4.36 1.23
CA LYS A 133 -0.80 5.71 0.68
C LYS A 133 -0.30 5.74 -0.76
N LEU A 134 0.70 4.92 -1.07
CA LEU A 134 1.21 4.78 -2.44
C LEU A 134 0.18 4.18 -3.38
N LEU A 135 -0.63 3.22 -2.90
CA LEU A 135 -1.77 2.70 -3.65
C LEU A 135 -2.80 3.80 -3.95
N SER A 136 -3.11 4.68 -2.99
CA SER A 136 -3.97 5.85 -3.22
C SER A 136 -3.40 6.78 -4.29
N GLU A 137 -2.12 7.14 -4.18
CA GLU A 137 -1.46 8.04 -5.14
C GLU A 137 -1.37 7.42 -6.54
N ALA A 138 -1.23 6.10 -6.65
CA ALA A 138 -1.22 5.39 -7.93
C ALA A 138 -2.62 5.33 -8.55
N GLU A 139 -3.69 5.17 -7.76
CA GLU A 139 -5.07 5.23 -8.24
C GLU A 139 -5.40 6.62 -8.80
N ASP A 140 -4.92 7.70 -8.16
CA ASP A 140 -5.15 9.08 -8.61
C ASP A 140 -4.63 9.35 -10.03
N LEU A 141 -3.71 8.54 -10.56
CA LEU A 141 -3.23 8.65 -11.94
C LEU A 141 -4.34 8.43 -12.98
N HIS A 142 -5.44 7.75 -12.64
CA HIS A 142 -6.59 7.63 -13.53
C HIS A 142 -7.25 8.99 -13.83
N MET A 143 -7.06 10.01 -12.98
CA MET A 143 -7.55 11.37 -13.24
C MET A 143 -6.81 12.07 -14.39
N LEU A 144 -5.66 11.55 -14.81
CA LEU A 144 -4.88 12.09 -15.93
C LEU A 144 -5.33 11.51 -17.27
N MET A 145 -6.19 10.48 -17.25
CA MET A 145 -6.70 9.85 -18.47
C MET A 145 -7.80 10.70 -19.10
N ASP A 146 -7.85 10.72 -20.43
CA ASP A 146 -8.98 11.33 -21.13
C ASP A 146 -10.27 10.53 -20.84
N PRO A 147 -11.38 11.20 -20.45
CA PRO A 147 -12.62 10.50 -20.11
C PRO A 147 -13.24 9.71 -21.28
N ASP A 148 -13.12 10.18 -22.52
CA ASP A 148 -13.65 9.46 -23.69
C ASP A 148 -12.84 8.18 -23.94
N ASP A 149 -11.50 8.29 -23.91
CA ASP A 149 -10.61 7.13 -24.01
C ASP A 149 -10.86 6.10 -22.90
N PHE A 150 -11.01 6.54 -21.64
CA PHE A 150 -11.32 5.66 -20.51
C PHE A 150 -12.65 4.93 -20.70
N LEU A 151 -13.71 5.61 -21.15
CA LEU A 151 -15.02 5.00 -21.37
C LEU A 151 -15.02 4.04 -22.57
N GLN A 152 -14.26 4.34 -23.63
CA GLN A 152 -14.03 3.41 -24.73
C GLN A 152 -13.24 2.17 -24.28
N LEU A 153 -12.22 2.35 -23.44
CA LEU A 153 -11.49 1.25 -22.79
C LEU A 153 -12.41 0.37 -21.95
N LYS A 154 -13.28 0.98 -21.15
CA LYS A 154 -14.28 0.28 -20.33
C LYS A 154 -15.17 -0.63 -21.17
N SER A 155 -15.63 -0.16 -22.33
CA SER A 155 -16.49 -0.97 -23.21
C SER A 155 -15.74 -2.13 -23.87
N LYS A 156 -14.46 -1.93 -24.24
CA LYS A 156 -13.58 -2.96 -24.82
C LYS A 156 -13.16 -4.03 -23.81
N LEU A 157 -12.98 -3.67 -22.54
CA LEU A 157 -12.56 -4.56 -21.46
C LEU A 157 -13.65 -5.54 -20.99
N VAL A 158 -14.81 -5.61 -21.67
CA VAL A 158 -15.99 -6.38 -21.23
C VAL A 158 -16.31 -6.08 -19.76
N ILE A 159 -16.34 -4.80 -19.40
CA ILE A 159 -16.95 -4.33 -18.16
C ILE A 159 -18.46 -4.26 -18.42
N ALA A 160 -19.07 -5.41 -18.72
CA ALA A 160 -20.46 -5.54 -19.17
C ALA A 160 -21.43 -5.92 -18.03
N THR A 161 -21.05 -5.69 -16.78
CA THR A 161 -21.95 -5.92 -15.62
C THR A 161 -21.90 -4.73 -14.65
N ASP A 162 -23.10 -4.32 -14.24
CA ASP A 162 -23.41 -3.02 -13.65
C ASP A 162 -22.93 -2.79 -12.20
N SER A 163 -22.26 -3.72 -11.51
CA SER A 163 -22.21 -3.61 -10.03
C SER A 163 -20.85 -3.58 -9.32
N ASP A 164 -19.68 -3.67 -9.96
CA ASP A 164 -18.42 -3.61 -9.20
C ASP A 164 -17.39 -2.64 -9.81
N ALA A 165 -16.86 -1.76 -8.96
CA ALA A 165 -15.78 -0.86 -9.32
C ALA A 165 -14.51 -1.65 -9.74
N TYR A 166 -13.85 -1.18 -10.79
CA TYR A 166 -12.81 -1.91 -11.54
C TYR A 166 -11.66 -2.44 -10.67
N CYS A 167 -11.22 -1.67 -9.65
CA CYS A 167 -10.16 -2.10 -8.73
C CYS A 167 -10.60 -3.23 -7.78
N PHE A 168 -11.92 -3.39 -7.50
CA PHE A 168 -12.44 -4.42 -6.60
C PHE A 168 -12.57 -5.81 -7.26
N ARG A 169 -12.30 -5.91 -8.56
CA ARG A 169 -12.10 -7.21 -9.22
C ARG A 169 -10.72 -7.80 -8.93
N SER A 170 -9.80 -7.01 -8.37
CA SER A 170 -8.52 -7.50 -7.91
C SER A 170 -8.71 -8.47 -6.75
N ALA A 171 -8.55 -9.77 -7.02
CA ALA A 171 -8.52 -10.79 -5.98
C ALA A 171 -7.41 -10.50 -4.95
N ALA A 172 -6.31 -9.88 -5.37
CA ALA A 172 -5.22 -9.49 -4.49
C ALA A 172 -5.62 -8.33 -3.57
N LEU A 173 -6.28 -7.28 -4.08
CA LEU A 173 -6.78 -6.16 -3.27
C LEU A 173 -7.81 -6.65 -2.25
N VAL A 174 -8.79 -7.44 -2.69
CA VAL A 174 -9.81 -8.03 -1.81
C VAL A 174 -9.17 -8.85 -0.70
N GLN A 175 -8.19 -9.69 -1.03
CA GLN A 175 -7.46 -10.46 -0.03
C GLN A 175 -6.68 -9.57 0.95
N VAL A 176 -5.94 -8.57 0.45
CA VAL A 176 -5.17 -7.65 1.30
C VAL A 176 -6.08 -6.86 2.23
N MET A 177 -7.24 -6.40 1.76
CA MET A 177 -8.25 -5.74 2.58
C MET A 177 -8.81 -6.66 3.67
N SER A 178 -9.16 -7.90 3.33
CA SER A 178 -9.61 -8.89 4.31
C SER A 178 -8.57 -9.10 5.41
N SER A 179 -7.30 -9.30 5.03
CA SER A 179 -6.22 -9.50 6.01
C SER A 179 -5.95 -8.26 6.86
N CYS A 180 -6.14 -7.04 6.33
CA CYS A 180 -6.08 -5.82 7.14
C CYS A 180 -7.22 -5.75 8.16
N LYS A 181 -8.41 -6.24 7.79
CA LYS A 181 -9.55 -6.39 8.70
C LYS A 181 -9.28 -7.45 9.78
N ASP A 182 -8.61 -8.54 9.44
CA ASP A 182 -8.23 -9.56 10.45
C ASP A 182 -7.27 -8.96 11.50
N LEU A 183 -6.35 -8.06 11.10
CA LEU A 183 -5.49 -7.35 12.06
C LEU A 183 -6.29 -6.51 13.08
N LYS A 184 -7.42 -5.93 12.67
CA LYS A 184 -8.31 -5.18 13.57
C LYS A 184 -8.94 -6.09 14.63
N GLN A 185 -9.29 -7.31 14.27
CA GLN A 185 -9.84 -8.31 15.20
C GLN A 185 -8.81 -8.80 16.23
N MET A 186 -7.51 -8.56 15.99
CA MET A 186 -6.45 -8.90 16.95
C MET A 186 -6.31 -7.87 18.09
N VAL A 187 -6.95 -6.70 18.01
CA VAL A 187 -6.80 -5.63 19.02
C VAL A 187 -7.15 -6.08 20.45
N PRO A 188 -8.29 -6.76 20.71
CA PRO A 188 -8.60 -7.29 22.04
C PRO A 188 -7.52 -8.25 22.55
N TRP A 189 -7.04 -9.14 21.69
CA TRP A 189 -5.98 -10.10 22.02
C TRP A 189 -4.65 -9.41 22.37
N ILE A 190 -4.25 -8.36 21.63
CA ILE A 190 -3.04 -7.56 21.93
C ILE A 190 -3.16 -6.90 23.31
N LEU A 191 -4.36 -6.43 23.66
CA LEU A 191 -4.68 -5.82 24.95
C LEU A 191 -4.90 -6.84 26.09
N GLY A 192 -4.96 -8.14 25.78
CA GLY A 192 -5.23 -9.20 26.75
C GLY A 192 -6.67 -9.19 27.29
N VAL A 193 -7.63 -8.70 26.50
CA VAL A 193 -9.06 -8.68 26.83
C VAL A 193 -9.86 -9.58 25.91
N GLU A 194 -10.98 -10.07 26.41
CA GLU A 194 -11.94 -10.83 25.63
C GLU A 194 -12.50 -9.99 24.47
N ALA A 195 -12.61 -10.60 23.29
CA ALA A 195 -13.17 -9.94 22.12
C ALA A 195 -14.68 -9.76 22.29
N ASP A 196 -15.15 -8.52 22.21
CA ASP A 196 -16.56 -8.16 22.22
C ASP A 196 -16.92 -7.57 20.85
N PRO A 197 -17.90 -8.12 20.12
CA PRO A 197 -18.29 -7.63 18.80
C PRO A 197 -18.71 -6.15 18.78
N ASN A 198 -19.14 -5.58 19.91
CA ASN A 198 -19.47 -4.16 20.04
C ASN A 198 -18.29 -3.29 20.52
N GLY A 199 -17.12 -3.90 20.70
CA GLY A 199 -15.97 -3.25 21.33
C GLY A 199 -16.32 -2.72 22.71
N GLY A 200 -16.78 -3.60 23.62
CA GLY A 200 -17.24 -3.23 24.95
C GLY A 200 -16.24 -2.42 25.78
N PRO A 201 -16.65 -1.90 26.96
CA PRO A 201 -15.85 -0.96 27.78
C PRO A 201 -14.49 -1.54 28.19
N ARG A 202 -14.36 -2.87 28.25
CA ARG A 202 -13.11 -3.58 28.59
C ARG A 202 -11.93 -3.21 27.68
N VAL A 203 -12.17 -3.02 26.37
CA VAL A 203 -11.11 -2.63 25.42
C VAL A 203 -10.60 -1.23 25.73
N GLN A 204 -11.51 -0.31 26.02
CA GLN A 204 -11.18 1.06 26.41
C GLN A 204 -10.42 1.09 27.74
N ASP A 205 -10.88 0.36 28.75
CA ASP A 205 -10.23 0.30 30.07
C ASP A 205 -8.81 -0.29 29.98
N ALA A 206 -8.63 -1.36 29.20
CA ALA A 206 -7.31 -1.97 29.00
C ALA A 206 -6.37 -1.03 28.23
N ALA A 207 -6.87 -0.33 27.21
CA ALA A 207 -6.11 0.68 26.49
C ALA A 207 -5.70 1.84 27.40
N MET A 208 -6.62 2.33 28.24
CA MET A 208 -6.31 3.35 29.24
C MET A 208 -5.19 2.87 30.17
N ARG A 209 -5.31 1.67 30.76
CA ARG A 209 -4.26 1.12 31.63
C ARG A 209 -2.91 1.02 30.93
N LEU A 210 -2.89 0.57 29.68
CA LEU A 210 -1.68 0.47 28.87
C LEU A 210 -1.02 1.83 28.63
N PHE A 211 -1.80 2.85 28.24
CA PHE A 211 -1.26 4.19 28.00
C PHE A 211 -0.70 4.84 29.27
N HIS A 212 -1.31 4.58 30.42
CA HIS A 212 -0.84 5.07 31.73
C HIS A 212 0.39 4.31 32.25
N GLY A 213 0.50 3.02 31.95
CA GLY A 213 1.58 2.15 32.43
C GLY A 213 2.97 2.51 31.88
N ARG A 214 3.05 3.10 30.67
CA ARG A 214 4.32 3.44 30.00
C ARG A 214 5.26 4.33 30.82
N ARG A 215 4.72 5.28 31.61
CA ARG A 215 5.53 6.18 32.46
C ARG A 215 5.84 5.62 33.85
N ARG A 216 5.14 4.59 34.32
CA ARG A 216 5.34 4.02 35.67
C ARG A 216 6.49 3.01 35.74
N GLY A 217 7.07 2.62 34.60
CA GLY A 217 8.06 1.53 34.54
C GLY A 217 7.45 0.12 34.70
N ASP A 218 6.14 0.03 34.94
CA ASP A 218 5.35 -1.20 35.10
C ASP A 218 4.93 -1.87 33.77
N GLY A 219 5.48 -1.40 32.64
CA GLY A 219 4.93 -1.70 31.32
C GLY A 219 5.21 -3.12 30.84
N ASP A 220 4.19 -3.98 30.85
CA ASP A 220 4.17 -5.20 30.05
C ASP A 220 4.37 -4.86 28.56
N ASN A 221 5.59 -5.13 28.08
CA ASN A 221 6.08 -5.08 26.72
C ASN A 221 6.28 -3.69 26.04
N PRO A 222 7.55 -3.23 25.84
CA PRO A 222 7.85 -2.05 25.04
C PRO A 222 7.46 -2.30 23.57
N GLY A 223 6.45 -1.58 23.07
CA GLY A 223 6.03 -1.62 21.67
C GLY A 223 4.54 -1.92 21.44
N LYS A 224 3.77 -2.35 22.46
CA LYS A 224 2.31 -2.53 22.31
C LYS A 224 1.60 -1.23 21.92
N ILE A 225 1.99 -0.10 22.52
CA ILE A 225 1.42 1.22 22.18
C ILE A 225 1.74 1.59 20.74
N ASP A 226 3.00 1.45 20.33
CA ASP A 226 3.44 1.79 18.98
C ASP A 226 2.74 0.90 17.94
N LEU A 227 2.52 -0.38 18.27
CA LEU A 227 1.75 -1.31 17.44
C LEU A 227 0.28 -0.88 17.31
N LEU A 228 -0.40 -0.57 18.42
CA LEU A 228 -1.80 -0.13 18.38
C LEU A 228 -1.95 1.18 17.58
N GLN A 229 -1.01 2.12 17.71
CA GLN A 229 -1.00 3.33 16.88
C GLN A 229 -0.74 3.03 15.40
N ALA A 230 0.17 2.10 15.10
CA ALA A 230 0.45 1.71 13.71
C ALA A 230 -0.76 1.00 13.08
N LEU A 231 -1.47 0.14 13.82
CA LEU A 231 -2.71 -0.51 13.39
C LEU A 231 -3.82 0.52 13.11
N GLN A 232 -4.00 1.52 13.98
CA GLN A 232 -4.90 2.65 13.72
C GLN A 232 -4.51 3.41 12.44
N ALA A 233 -3.22 3.66 12.23
CA ALA A 233 -2.74 4.34 11.04
C ALA A 233 -3.04 3.56 9.75
N VAL A 234 -2.87 2.23 9.77
CA VAL A 234 -3.25 1.35 8.66
C VAL A 234 -4.76 1.42 8.38
N GLU A 235 -5.62 1.35 9.41
CA GLU A 235 -7.07 1.46 9.21
C GLU A 235 -7.44 2.79 8.58
N VAL A 236 -6.88 3.90 9.07
CA VAL A 236 -7.16 5.23 8.51
C VAL A 236 -6.70 5.33 7.06
N ALA A 237 -5.52 4.82 6.70
CA ALA A 237 -5.03 4.82 5.33
C ALA A 237 -5.92 3.97 4.40
N LEU A 238 -6.35 2.79 4.84
CA LEU A 238 -7.29 1.93 4.12
C LEU A 238 -8.64 2.62 3.88
N ARG A 239 -9.20 3.26 4.90
CA ARG A 239 -10.46 4.02 4.76
C ARG A 239 -10.33 5.18 3.79
N ARG A 240 -9.20 5.90 3.83
CA ARG A 240 -8.92 6.99 2.88
C ARG A 240 -8.81 6.49 1.45
N PHE A 241 -8.11 5.37 1.23
CA PHE A 241 -8.02 4.73 -0.08
C PHE A 241 -9.41 4.43 -0.65
N PHE A 242 -10.27 3.79 0.13
CA PHE A 242 -11.62 3.45 -0.33
C PHE A 242 -12.48 4.68 -0.64
N PHE A 243 -12.47 5.67 0.25
CA PHE A 243 -13.23 6.90 0.02
C PHE A 243 -12.74 7.65 -1.22
N ALA A 244 -11.42 7.80 -1.38
CA ALA A 244 -10.81 8.42 -2.56
C ALA A 244 -11.15 7.65 -3.84
N HIS A 245 -11.06 6.31 -3.81
CA HIS A 245 -11.41 5.48 -4.95
C HIS A 245 -12.89 5.65 -5.35
N ARG A 246 -13.83 5.73 -4.40
CA ARG A 246 -15.24 6.03 -4.72
C ARG A 246 -15.41 7.36 -5.46
N GLN A 247 -14.68 8.40 -5.02
CA GLN A 247 -14.71 9.71 -5.68
C GLN A 247 -14.07 9.65 -7.06
N LEU A 248 -12.95 8.93 -7.21
CA LEU A 248 -12.27 8.71 -8.48
C LEU A 248 -13.20 8.05 -9.50
N VAL A 249 -13.89 6.98 -9.10
CA VAL A 249 -14.90 6.28 -9.89
C VAL A 249 -15.98 7.25 -10.39
N ALA A 250 -16.50 8.12 -9.52
CA ALA A 250 -17.49 9.12 -9.88
C ALA A 250 -16.94 10.20 -10.83
N ALA A 251 -15.69 10.63 -10.61
CA ALA A 251 -15.02 11.64 -11.43
C ALA A 251 -14.73 11.13 -12.85
N VAL A 252 -14.23 9.90 -12.97
CA VAL A 252 -13.83 9.31 -14.25
C VAL A 252 -15.03 8.79 -15.06
N MET A 253 -16.07 8.26 -14.40
CA MET A 253 -17.26 7.74 -15.11
C MET A 253 -18.43 8.74 -15.25
N GLY A 254 -18.32 9.90 -14.62
CA GLY A 254 -19.38 10.89 -14.54
C GLY A 254 -20.40 10.59 -13.43
N SER A 255 -20.81 11.65 -12.72
CA SER A 255 -21.69 11.57 -11.55
C SER A 255 -23.09 11.03 -11.86
N LEU A 256 -23.63 11.26 -13.06
CA LEU A 256 -24.95 10.73 -13.46
C LEU A 256 -24.94 9.21 -13.67
N LYS A 257 -23.88 8.67 -14.28
CA LYS A 257 -23.70 7.22 -14.43
C LYS A 257 -23.34 6.55 -13.11
N ALA A 258 -22.59 7.24 -12.25
CA ALA A 258 -22.28 6.78 -10.90
C ALA A 258 -23.48 6.83 -9.94
N SER A 259 -24.44 7.73 -10.16
CA SER A 259 -25.69 7.88 -9.37
C SER A 259 -26.75 6.82 -9.71
N GLY A 260 -26.84 6.40 -10.99
CA GLY A 260 -27.68 5.27 -11.40
C GLY A 260 -27.28 3.94 -10.75
N ASN A 261 -25.99 3.81 -10.41
CA ASN A 261 -25.49 2.79 -9.49
C ASN A 261 -25.65 3.31 -8.06
N GLN A 262 -26.82 3.09 -7.46
CA GLN A 262 -27.22 3.53 -6.09
C GLN A 262 -26.19 3.28 -4.96
N ALA A 263 -25.13 2.51 -5.21
CA ALA A 263 -24.04 2.23 -4.29
C ALA A 263 -23.02 3.39 -4.09
N VAL A 264 -23.04 4.48 -4.87
CA VAL A 264 -21.99 5.53 -4.73
C VAL A 264 -22.36 6.66 -3.76
N TYR A 265 -23.65 6.98 -3.59
CA TYR A 265 -24.09 8.15 -2.79
C TYR A 265 -25.04 7.84 -1.62
N VAL A 266 -25.55 6.61 -1.51
CA VAL A 266 -26.39 6.19 -0.39
C VAL A 266 -25.85 4.84 0.12
N PRO A 267 -25.67 4.64 1.44
CA PRO A 267 -25.44 3.31 1.98
C PRO A 267 -26.75 2.52 1.82
N SER A 268 -26.99 1.99 0.62
CA SER A 268 -28.09 1.06 0.36
C SER A 268 -27.76 -0.26 1.05
N GLU A 269 -28.75 -0.85 1.70
CA GLU A 269 -28.67 -2.02 2.58
C GLU A 269 -28.16 -3.31 1.90
N ALA A 270 -27.99 -3.29 0.57
CA ALA A 270 -27.21 -4.27 -0.17
C ALA A 270 -25.73 -3.87 -0.20
N LEU A 271 -25.06 -3.90 0.95
CA LEU A 271 -23.67 -3.44 1.06
C LEU A 271 -22.71 -4.33 0.25
N ASP A 272 -22.04 -3.72 -0.73
CA ASP A 272 -20.76 -4.21 -1.25
C ASP A 272 -19.84 -4.58 -0.09
N SER A 273 -19.12 -5.70 -0.21
CA SER A 273 -18.19 -6.22 0.83
C SER A 273 -17.21 -5.16 1.34
N ALA A 274 -16.87 -4.18 0.50
CA ALA A 274 -15.99 -3.06 0.85
C ALA A 274 -16.70 -1.94 1.65
N SER A 275 -18.01 -1.77 1.51
CA SER A 275 -18.81 -0.88 2.36
C SER A 275 -19.02 -1.50 3.76
N GLN A 276 -19.09 -2.85 3.86
CA GLN A 276 -19.17 -3.56 5.15
C GLN A 276 -17.90 -3.42 6.00
N LEU A 277 -16.75 -3.12 5.38
CA LEU A 277 -15.48 -2.81 6.05
C LEU A 277 -15.60 -1.62 7.01
N PHE A 278 -16.55 -0.70 6.77
CA PHE A 278 -16.82 0.46 7.61
C PHE A 278 -17.80 0.18 8.75
N LEU A 279 -18.54 -0.93 8.69
CA LEU A 279 -19.53 -1.32 9.71
C LEU A 279 -18.95 -2.23 10.80
N GLU A 280 -17.66 -2.54 10.72
CA GLU A 280 -16.96 -3.48 11.61
C GLU A 280 -16.73 -2.98 13.05
N PRO A 281 -16.51 -3.89 14.02
CA PRO A 281 -16.42 -3.57 15.44
C PRO A 281 -15.58 -2.34 15.76
N PRO A 282 -16.04 -1.42 16.63
CA PRO A 282 -15.41 -0.12 16.83
C PRO A 282 -14.16 -0.16 17.73
N TYR A 283 -13.32 -1.20 17.65
CA TYR A 283 -12.13 -1.35 18.52
C TYR A 283 -11.18 -0.16 18.44
N PHE A 284 -10.94 0.37 17.24
CA PHE A 284 -10.10 1.55 17.07
C PHE A 284 -10.76 2.83 17.59
N THR A 285 -12.09 2.95 17.49
CA THR A 285 -12.84 4.06 18.12
C THR A 285 -12.70 4.01 19.65
N ARG A 286 -12.69 2.81 20.26
CA ARG A 286 -12.45 2.65 21.70
C ARG A 286 -11.02 2.97 22.09
N LEU A 287 -10.04 2.58 21.27
CA LEU A 287 -8.65 2.98 21.45
C LEU A 287 -8.49 4.51 21.39
N ASP A 288 -9.21 5.19 20.50
CA ASP A 288 -9.22 6.65 20.43
C ASP A 288 -9.95 7.30 21.62
N ALA A 289 -11.09 6.75 22.04
CA ALA A 289 -11.78 7.19 23.25
C ALA A 289 -10.89 7.06 24.49
N ALA A 290 -10.08 6.00 24.60
CA ALA A 290 -9.12 5.87 25.70
C ALA A 290 -8.08 7.00 25.76
N LYS A 291 -7.80 7.68 24.64
CA LYS A 291 -6.85 8.82 24.60
C LYS A 291 -7.45 10.09 25.23
N THR A 292 -8.77 10.27 25.24
CA THR A 292 -9.38 11.48 25.82
C THR A 292 -9.07 11.60 27.31
N PHE A 293 -8.99 10.48 28.00
CA PHE A 293 -8.70 10.41 29.43
C PHE A 293 -7.22 10.63 29.79
N LEU A 294 -6.32 10.75 28.80
CA LEU A 294 -4.91 11.08 29.07
C LEU A 294 -4.73 12.53 29.55
N GLY A 295 -5.55 13.45 29.02
CA GLY A 295 -5.52 14.87 29.41
C GLY A 295 -5.91 15.06 30.88
N ASP A 296 -7.01 14.45 31.30
CA ASP A 296 -7.53 14.51 32.67
C ASP A 296 -6.52 13.96 33.69
N PHE A 297 -5.82 12.87 33.33
CA PHE A 297 -4.77 12.30 34.16
C PHE A 297 -3.59 13.24 34.36
N TRP A 298 -3.17 13.97 33.31
CA TRP A 298 -2.06 14.92 33.42
C TRP A 298 -2.44 16.14 34.25
N GLN A 299 -3.66 16.66 34.09
CA GLN A 299 -4.17 17.73 34.94
C GLN A 299 -4.21 17.30 36.42
N GLN A 300 -4.64 16.07 36.71
CA GLN A 300 -4.63 15.53 38.07
C GLN A 300 -3.21 15.29 38.63
N GLN A 301 -2.25 14.87 37.80
CA GLN A 301 -0.86 14.73 38.24
C GLN A 301 -0.18 16.08 38.50
N GLU A 302 -0.42 17.08 37.66
CA GLU A 302 0.09 18.44 37.87
C GLU A 302 -0.52 19.08 39.11
N ALA A 303 -1.82 18.86 39.35
CA ALA A 303 -2.49 19.30 40.57
C ALA A 303 -1.96 18.62 41.84
N LYS A 304 -1.47 17.37 41.75
CA LYS A 304 -0.82 16.66 42.88
C LYS A 304 0.65 17.05 43.10
N ARG A 305 1.28 17.75 42.15
CA ARG A 305 2.69 18.19 42.22
C ARG A 305 2.85 19.65 42.66
N ARG A 306 1.76 20.41 42.67
CA ARG A 306 1.67 21.75 43.26
C ARG A 306 1.22 21.65 44.71
#